data_AF-A0A3M1YYP6-F1
#
_entry.id   AF-A0A3M1YYP6-F1
#
_cell.length_a   1.000
_cell.length_b   1.000
_cell.length_c   1.000
_cell.angle_alpha   90.00
_cell.angle_beta   90.00
_cell.angle_gamma   90.00
#
_symmetry.space_group_name_H-M   'P 1'
#
loop_
_entity.id
_entity.type
_entity.pdbx_description
1 polymer ?
#
loop_
_entity_poly.entity_id
_entity_poly.type
_entity_poly.pdbx_seq_one_letter_code
_entity_poly.pdbx_strand_id
1 'polypeptide(L)'
;ESRSVGGGEGAEVNVQVELPPEGETGYNGIIWIIVALVPVAIGGGILRPSINTLLTKRTSPTEVGAILGVSSAFVSAANAITPALGGFAFEQLGGSLTFFIGGIIIALLFLWALRTIREETAPIGDTVTESA
;
A
#
# COMPACT_ATOMS: atom_id res chain seq x y z
N GLU A 1 62.40 25.57 -21.74
CA GLU A 1 61.43 25.30 -20.66
C GLU A 1 60.20 24.61 -21.24
N SER A 2 60.29 23.30 -21.47
CA SER A 2 59.21 22.47 -22.00
C SER A 2 58.47 21.83 -20.83
N ARG A 3 57.26 22.33 -20.52
CA ARG A 3 56.36 21.72 -19.54
C ARG A 3 55.93 20.35 -20.06
N SER A 4 56.57 19.30 -19.53
CA SER A 4 56.08 17.93 -19.58
C SER A 4 54.79 17.85 -18.77
N VAL A 5 53.66 17.78 -19.48
CA VAL A 5 52.37 17.43 -18.88
C VAL A 5 52.44 15.94 -18.57
N GLY A 6 52.82 15.62 -17.33
CA GLY A 6 52.72 14.28 -16.80
C GLY A 6 51.27 13.84 -16.86
N GLY A 7 51.02 12.80 -17.67
CA GLY A 7 49.72 12.16 -17.77
C GLY A 7 49.27 11.71 -16.39
N GLY A 8 48.15 12.27 -15.93
CA GLY A 8 47.42 11.68 -14.83
C GLY A 8 46.95 10.31 -15.28
N GLU A 9 47.68 9.30 -14.85
CA GLU A 9 47.24 7.90 -14.87
C GLU A 9 45.83 7.89 -14.28
N GLY A 10 44.84 7.60 -15.13
CA GLY A 10 43.51 7.29 -14.70
C GLY A 10 43.63 6.09 -13.78
N ALA A 11 43.59 6.34 -12.47
CA ALA A 11 43.51 5.31 -11.47
C ALA A 11 42.24 4.52 -11.78
N GLU A 12 42.39 3.37 -12.44
CA GLU A 12 41.38 2.34 -12.46
C GLU A 12 41.22 1.91 -11.01
N VAL A 13 40.31 2.57 -10.29
CA VAL A 13 39.84 2.10 -8.99
C VAL A 13 39.03 0.86 -9.31
N ASN A 14 39.76 -0.24 -9.44
CA ASN A 14 39.26 -1.58 -9.59
C ASN A 14 38.60 -1.95 -8.27
N VAL A 15 37.36 -1.50 -8.09
CA VAL A 15 36.46 -1.97 -7.04
C VAL A 15 36.04 -3.37 -7.46
N GLN A 16 36.95 -4.32 -7.35
CA GLN A 16 36.62 -5.73 -7.27
C GLN A 16 35.84 -5.91 -5.96
N VAL A 17 34.53 -5.67 -6.05
CA VAL A 17 33.56 -6.06 -5.02
C VAL A 17 33.57 -7.58 -5.03
N GLU A 18 34.34 -8.16 -4.11
CA GLU A 18 34.28 -9.59 -3.86
C GLU A 18 32.86 -9.92 -3.42
N LEU A 19 32.14 -10.65 -4.27
CA LEU A 19 30.76 -11.05 -3.99
C LEU A 19 30.79 -11.87 -2.69
N PRO A 20 29.97 -11.52 -1.68
CA PRO A 20 29.80 -12.37 -0.51
C PRO A 20 29.48 -13.79 -0.98
N PRO A 21 30.00 -14.84 -0.32
CA PRO A 21 29.77 -16.21 -0.74
C PRO A 21 28.27 -16.44 -0.94
N GLU A 22 27.90 -16.88 -2.16
CA GLU A 22 26.51 -17.11 -2.57
C GLU A 22 25.91 -18.26 -1.75
N GLY A 23 25.51 -17.96 -0.51
CA GLY A 23 24.79 -18.86 0.36
C GLY A 23 23.40 -19.08 -0.20
N GLU A 24 23.05 -20.35 -0.41
CA GLU A 24 21.83 -20.98 -0.96
C GLU A 24 20.47 -20.37 -0.53
N THR A 25 20.24 -19.07 -0.76
CA THR A 25 19.12 -18.30 -0.17
C THR A 25 18.44 -17.31 -1.12
N GLY A 26 18.89 -17.19 -2.38
CA GLY A 26 18.26 -16.29 -3.36
C GLY A 26 16.84 -16.70 -3.76
N TYR A 27 16.66 -17.94 -4.21
CA TYR A 27 15.36 -18.43 -4.71
C TYR A 27 14.30 -18.54 -3.61
N ASN A 28 14.67 -19.01 -2.42
CA ASN A 28 13.75 -19.15 -1.30
C ASN A 28 13.23 -17.78 -0.82
N GLY A 29 14.08 -16.75 -0.80
CA GLY A 29 13.67 -15.39 -0.47
C GLY A 29 12.69 -14.81 -1.50
N ILE A 30 12.94 -15.04 -2.79
CA ILE A 30 12.04 -14.59 -3.87
C ILE A 30 10.68 -15.28 -3.75
N ILE A 31 10.65 -16.60 -3.54
CA ILE A 31 9.40 -17.35 -3.33
C ILE A 31 8.63 -16.75 -2.15
N TRP A 32 9.30 -16.46 -1.03
CA TRP A 32 8.67 -15.84 0.13
C TRP A 32 8.09 -14.45 -0.16
N ILE A 33 8.80 -13.61 -0.92
CA ILE A 33 8.30 -12.28 -1.31
C ILE A 33 7.06 -12.40 -2.21
N ILE A 34 7.06 -13.33 -3.17
CA ILE A 34 5.89 -13.57 -4.04
C ILE A 34 4.69 -14.00 -3.20
N VAL A 35 4.88 -14.95 -2.29
CA VAL A 35 3.82 -15.41 -1.39
C VAL A 35 3.29 -14.26 -0.54
N ALA A 36 4.15 -13.38 -0.02
CA ALA A 36 3.74 -12.21 0.75
C ALA A 36 3.01 -11.15 -0.11
N LEU A 37 3.33 -11.05 -1.40
CA LEU A 37 2.72 -10.07 -2.30
C LEU A 37 1.28 -10.44 -2.68
N VAL A 38 0.94 -11.73 -2.74
CA VAL A 38 -0.42 -12.20 -3.07
C VAL A 38 -1.49 -11.56 -2.19
N PRO A 39 -1.46 -11.66 -0.84
CA PRO A 39 -2.48 -11.05 0.00
C PRO A 39 -2.48 -9.51 -0.08
N VAL A 40 -1.30 -8.89 -0.24
CA VAL A 40 -1.17 -7.43 -0.38
C VAL A 40 -1.85 -6.95 -1.67
N ALA A 41 -1.63 -7.67 -2.78
CA ALA A 41 -2.22 -7.37 -4.07
C ALA A 41 -3.75 -7.56 -4.06
N ILE A 42 -4.23 -8.65 -3.48
CA ILE A 42 -5.67 -8.91 -3.34
C ILE A 42 -6.32 -7.83 -2.48
N GLY A 43 -5.76 -7.54 -1.31
CA GLY A 43 -6.27 -6.51 -0.40
C GLY A 43 -6.29 -5.14 -1.06
N GLY A 44 -5.17 -4.71 -1.63
CA GLY A 44 -5.06 -3.41 -2.30
C GLY A 44 -5.96 -3.28 -3.54
N GLY A 45 -6.11 -4.36 -4.30
CA GLY A 45 -6.89 -4.39 -5.54
C GLY A 45 -8.40 -4.34 -5.32
N ILE A 46 -8.91 -4.98 -4.27
CA ILE A 46 -10.35 -5.05 -4.00
C ILE A 46 -10.82 -3.86 -3.16
N LEU A 47 -9.97 -3.36 -2.24
CA LEU A 47 -10.41 -2.37 -1.26
C LEU A 47 -10.87 -1.04 -1.88
N ARG A 48 -10.11 -0.50 -2.84
CA ARG A 48 -10.44 0.79 -3.48
C ARG A 48 -11.78 0.77 -4.22
N PRO A 49 -12.06 -0.16 -5.15
CA PRO A 49 -13.34 -0.21 -5.82
C PRO A 49 -14.50 -0.49 -4.84
N SER A 50 -14.32 -1.37 -3.85
CA SER A 50 -15.35 -1.63 -2.83
C SER A 50 -15.72 -0.39 -2.03
N ILE A 51 -14.74 0.39 -1.56
CA ILE A 51 -15.00 1.66 -0.86
C ILE A 51 -15.77 2.61 -1.76
N ASN A 52 -15.35 2.80 -3.01
CA ASN A 52 -16.04 3.69 -3.95
C ASN A 52 -17.48 3.24 -4.20
N THR A 53 -17.73 1.95 -4.39
CA THR A 53 -19.09 1.42 -4.59
C THR A 53 -19.97 1.58 -3.36
N LEU A 54 -19.45 1.31 -2.16
CA LEU A 54 -20.23 1.48 -0.93
C LEU A 54 -20.57 2.96 -0.71
N LEU A 55 -19.64 3.84 -1.02
CA LEU A 55 -19.82 5.28 -0.88
C LEU A 55 -20.88 5.77 -1.86
N THR A 56 -20.80 5.41 -3.14
CA THR A 56 -21.81 5.82 -4.13
C THR A 56 -23.18 5.19 -3.88
N LYS A 57 -23.27 3.94 -3.39
CA LYS A 57 -24.55 3.29 -3.01
C LYS A 57 -25.25 3.99 -1.84
N ARG A 58 -24.49 4.63 -0.94
CA ARG A 58 -25.01 5.32 0.25
C ARG A 58 -25.21 6.83 0.04
N THR A 59 -24.88 7.34 -1.15
CA THR A 59 -24.89 8.78 -1.44
C THR A 59 -25.96 9.12 -2.46
N SER A 60 -26.66 10.24 -2.27
CA SER A 60 -27.61 10.73 -3.28
C SER A 60 -26.89 11.08 -4.59
N PRO A 61 -27.49 10.88 -5.79
CA PRO A 61 -26.85 11.18 -7.07
C PRO A 61 -26.30 12.60 -7.19
N THR A 62 -26.89 13.56 -6.46
CA THR A 62 -26.50 14.97 -6.40
C THR A 62 -25.26 15.24 -5.55
N GLU A 63 -24.89 14.35 -4.63
CA GLU A 63 -23.79 14.57 -3.66
C GLU A 63 -22.59 13.65 -3.88
N VAL A 64 -22.67 12.70 -4.83
CA VAL A 64 -21.60 11.72 -5.11
C VAL A 64 -20.23 12.39 -5.35
N GLY A 65 -20.20 13.49 -6.11
CA GLY A 65 -18.96 14.22 -6.39
C GLY A 65 -18.31 14.82 -5.14
N ALA A 66 -19.10 15.37 -4.22
CA ALA A 66 -18.60 15.94 -2.97
C ALA A 66 -18.03 14.85 -2.05
N ILE A 67 -18.73 13.72 -1.92
CA ILE A 67 -18.32 12.63 -1.04
C ILE A 67 -17.07 11.90 -1.58
N LEU A 68 -16.99 11.68 -2.89
CA LEU A 68 -15.77 11.16 -3.53
C LEU A 68 -14.61 12.14 -3.40
N GLY A 69 -14.86 13.45 -3.51
CA GLY A 69 -13.88 14.51 -3.27
C GLY A 69 -13.27 14.41 -1.87
N VAL A 70 -14.10 14.35 -0.83
CA VAL A 70 -13.66 14.18 0.56
C VAL A 70 -12.84 12.90 0.75
N SER A 71 -13.32 11.78 0.20
CA SER A 71 -12.58 10.50 0.24
C SER A 71 -11.19 10.62 -0.39
N SER A 72 -11.10 11.23 -1.58
CA SER A 72 -9.81 11.45 -2.26
C SER A 72 -8.87 12.37 -1.48
N ALA A 73 -9.41 13.38 -0.78
CA ALA A 73 -8.61 14.30 0.03
C ALA A 73 -7.96 13.57 1.22
N PHE A 74 -8.72 12.68 1.90
CA PHE A 74 -8.17 11.83 2.96
C PHE A 74 -7.10 10.87 2.44
N VAL A 75 -7.33 10.24 1.29
CA VAL A 75 -6.33 9.36 0.66
C VAL A 75 -5.05 10.14 0.33
N SER A 76 -5.17 11.35 -0.22
CA SER A 76 -4.04 12.22 -0.51
C SER A 76 -3.27 12.60 0.75
N ALA A 77 -3.98 13.01 1.81
CA ALA A 77 -3.37 13.32 3.10
C ALA A 77 -2.64 12.13 3.70
N ALA A 78 -3.25 10.93 3.66
CA ALA A 78 -2.61 9.70 4.10
C ALA A 78 -1.33 9.41 3.31
N ASN A 79 -1.36 9.53 1.98
CA ASN A 79 -0.18 9.32 1.13
C ASN A 79 0.92 10.36 1.39
N ALA A 80 0.58 11.59 1.75
CA ALA A 80 1.56 12.62 2.10
C ALA A 80 2.20 12.38 3.48
N ILE A 81 1.41 11.92 4.45
CA ILE A 81 1.87 11.71 5.84
C ILE A 81 2.62 10.38 5.99
N THR A 82 2.24 9.35 5.22
CA THR A 82 2.78 7.98 5.38
C THR A 82 4.31 7.91 5.23
N PRO A 83 4.97 8.53 4.24
CA PRO A 83 6.43 8.48 4.14
C PRO A 83 7.14 9.12 5.33
N ALA A 84 6.60 10.25 5.84
CA ALA A 84 7.17 10.95 6.97
C ALA A 84 7.04 10.12 8.26
N LEU A 85 5.84 9.60 8.55
CA LEU A 85 5.62 8.75 9.73
C LEU A 85 6.32 7.40 9.60
N GLY A 86 6.30 6.80 8.41
CA GLY A 86 6.92 5.51 8.14
C GLY A 86 8.44 5.57 8.25
N GLY A 87 9.06 6.61 7.69
CA GLY A 87 10.50 6.85 7.82
C GLY A 87 10.90 7.08 9.29
N PHE A 88 10.20 7.97 9.99
CA PHE A 88 10.45 8.21 11.41
C PHE A 88 10.29 6.95 12.28
N ALA A 89 9.23 6.17 12.04
CA ALA A 89 9.02 4.90 12.74
C ALA A 89 10.14 3.90 12.42
N PHE A 90 10.58 3.83 11.16
CA PHE A 90 11.65 2.94 10.73
C PHE A 90 12.99 3.29 11.38
N GLU A 91 13.32 4.58 11.51
CA GLU A 91 14.54 5.04 12.18
C GLU A 91 14.52 4.74 13.69
N GLN A 92 13.39 4.97 14.36
CA GLN A 92 13.29 4.85 15.82
C GLN A 92 13.05 3.42 16.31
N LEU A 93 12.28 2.63 15.56
CA LEU A 93 11.80 1.29 15.97
C LEU A 93 12.45 0.17 15.15
N GLY A 94 13.15 0.50 14.07
CA GLY A 94 13.69 -0.46 13.12
C GLY A 94 12.63 -1.04 12.17
N GLY A 95 13.10 -1.80 11.17
CA GLY A 95 12.24 -2.30 10.11
C GLY A 95 11.16 -3.27 10.58
N SER A 96 11.54 -4.32 11.32
CA SER A 96 10.60 -5.37 11.74
C SER A 96 9.43 -4.82 12.56
N LEU A 97 9.69 -3.97 13.56
CA LEU A 97 8.64 -3.41 14.42
C LEU A 97 7.72 -2.45 13.68
N THR A 98 8.26 -1.64 12.77
CA THR A 98 7.45 -0.71 11.95
C THR A 98 6.40 -1.46 11.12
N PHE A 99 6.79 -2.58 10.50
CA PHE A 99 5.84 -3.44 9.78
C PHE A 99 4.82 -4.10 10.70
N PHE A 100 5.23 -4.59 11.87
CA PHE A 100 4.29 -5.17 12.85
C PHE A 100 3.25 -4.14 13.33
N ILE A 101 3.65 -2.90 13.58
CA ILE A 101 2.72 -1.83 13.98
C ILE A 101 1.71 -1.58 12.86
N GLY A 102 2.16 -1.47 11.61
CA GLY A 102 1.26 -1.35 10.46
C GLY A 102 0.27 -2.52 10.36
N GLY A 103 0.76 -3.75 10.55
CA GLY A 103 -0.06 -4.96 10.57
C GLY A 103 -1.10 -4.96 11.69
N ILE A 104 -0.72 -4.54 12.91
CA ILE A 104 -1.63 -4.42 14.06
C ILE A 104 -2.71 -3.38 13.78
N ILE A 105 -2.35 -2.22 13.23
CA ILE A 105 -3.32 -1.16 12.90
C ILE A 105 -4.36 -1.70 11.89
N ILE A 106 -3.90 -2.36 10.82
CA ILE A 106 -4.81 -2.95 9.81
C ILE A 106 -5.65 -4.07 10.43
N ALA A 107 -5.09 -4.92 11.28
CA ALA A 107 -5.82 -5.99 11.96
C ALA A 107 -6.92 -5.41 12.88
N LEU A 108 -6.63 -4.37 13.65
CA LEU A 108 -7.62 -3.69 14.49
C LEU A 108 -8.75 -3.07 13.65
N LEU A 109 -8.40 -2.41 12.55
CA LEU A 109 -9.39 -1.86 11.62
C LEU A 109 -10.27 -2.97 11.01
N PHE A 110 -9.68 -4.11 10.66
CA PHE A 110 -10.41 -5.26 10.14
C PHE A 110 -11.38 -5.83 11.20
N LEU A 111 -10.93 -6.03 12.44
CA LEU A 111 -11.80 -6.47 13.54
C LEU A 111 -12.95 -5.49 13.79
N TRP A 112 -12.68 -4.19 13.69
CA TRP A 112 -13.70 -3.16 13.84
C TRP A 112 -14.72 -3.16 12.69
N ALA A 113 -14.25 -3.34 11.45
CA ALA A 113 -15.11 -3.46 10.28
C ALA A 113 -16.05 -4.68 10.38
N LEU A 114 -15.53 -5.84 10.80
CA LEU A 114 -16.33 -7.05 11.01
C LEU A 114 -17.47 -6.86 12.03
N ARG A 115 -17.27 -6.02 13.05
CA ARG A 115 -18.32 -5.73 14.04
C ARG A 115 -19.34 -4.70 13.56
N THR A 116 -18.96 -3.84 12.61
CA THR A 116 -19.77 -2.67 12.22
C THR A 116 -20.60 -2.92 10.96
N ILE A 117 -20.13 -3.74 10.02
CA ILE A 117 -20.84 -4.03 8.77
C ILE A 117 -21.95 -5.06 9.04
N ARG A 118 -23.16 -4.59 9.32
CA ARG A 118 -24.41 -5.37 9.20
C ARG A 118 -25.05 -5.06 7.85
N GLU A 119 -25.34 -6.10 7.08
CA GLU A 119 -25.99 -5.99 5.78
C GLU A 119 -27.44 -5.51 5.94
N GLU A 120 -27.77 -4.38 5.32
CA GLU A 120 -29.16 -3.95 5.17
C GLU A 120 -29.73 -4.68 3.95
N THR A 121 -30.29 -5.85 4.18
CA THR A 121 -31.10 -6.59 3.21
C THR A 121 -32.42 -5.84 3.03
N ALA A 122 -32.44 -4.87 2.11
CA ALA A 122 -33.70 -4.34 1.62
C ALA A 122 -34.43 -5.49 0.90
N PRO A 123 -35.64 -5.88 1.34
CA PRO A 123 -36.41 -6.91 0.65
C PRO A 123 -36.75 -6.40 -0.75
N ILE A 124 -36.31 -7.12 -1.77
CA ILE A 124 -36.82 -6.94 -3.13
C ILE A 124 -38.20 -7.62 -3.12
N GLY A 125 -39.22 -6.86 -2.72
CA GLY A 125 -40.60 -7.32 -2.62
C GLY A 125 -41.58 -6.24 -3.06
N ASP A 126 -42.21 -6.51 -4.21
CA ASP A 126 -43.60 -6.15 -4.53
C ASP A 126 -43.94 -4.68 -4.83
N THR A 127 -43.52 -4.16 -5.99
CA THR A 127 -44.17 -2.96 -6.59
C THR A 127 -44.44 -3.06 -8.11
N VAL A 128 -44.35 -4.25 -8.72
CA VAL A 128 -44.56 -4.41 -10.19
C VAL A 128 -45.89 -5.09 -10.56
N THR A 129 -46.79 -5.33 -9.60
CA THR A 129 -48.07 -6.04 -9.84
C THR A 129 -49.33 -5.22 -9.53
N GLU A 130 -49.28 -3.90 -9.65
CA GLU A 130 -50.49 -3.07 -9.49
C GLU A 130 -50.57 -1.95 -10.54
N SER A 131 -50.57 -2.31 -11.82
CA SER A 131 -51.05 -1.42 -12.90
C SER A 131 -51.46 -2.19 -14.17
N ALA A 132 -52.15 -3.32 -14.02
CA ALA A 132 -52.79 -4.04 -15.12
C ALA A 132 -54.28 -3.74 -15.18
#